data_AF-A0A059ZR89-F1
#
_entry.id   AF-A0A059ZR89-F1
#
_cell.length_a   1.000
_cell.length_b   1.000
_cell.length_c   1.000
_cell.angle_alpha   90.00
_cell.angle_beta   90.00
_cell.angle_gamma   90.00
#
_symmetry.space_group_name_H-M   'P 1'
#
loop_
_entity.id
_entity.type
_entity.pdbx_description
1 polymer ?
#
loop_
_entity_poly.entity_id
_entity_poly.type
_entity_poly.pdbx_seq_one_letter_code
_entity_poly.pdbx_strand_id
1 'polypeptide(L)'
;MHVNPWQVQQNILGGAQFLQSLLKLFHGNLTLALEAYNAGPTRVASGEPPPPSAVTYAKTVETFLRRAEVRTDSSPQKRFLHQL
;
A
#
# COMPACT_ATOMS: atom_id res chain seq x y z
N MET A 1 20.73 -3.56 2.26
CA MET A 1 20.21 -2.96 3.49
C MET A 1 19.60 -4.07 4.34
N HIS A 2 20.01 -4.23 5.60
CA HIS A 2 19.46 -5.21 6.53
C HIS A 2 18.34 -4.56 7.36
N VAL A 3 17.08 -4.84 7.03
CA VAL A 3 15.94 -4.46 7.88
C VAL A 3 15.81 -5.53 8.96
N ASN A 4 15.83 -5.16 10.24
CA ASN A 4 15.51 -6.10 11.30
C ASN A 4 13.98 -6.14 11.48
N PRO A 5 13.31 -7.26 11.12
CA PRO A 5 11.85 -7.35 11.17
C PRO A 5 11.28 -7.28 12.60
N TRP A 6 12.12 -7.50 13.62
CA TRP A 6 11.75 -7.46 15.04
C TRP A 6 11.88 -6.07 15.67
N GLN A 7 12.43 -5.10 14.95
CA GLN A 7 12.44 -3.70 15.34
C GLN A 7 11.32 -2.96 14.61
N VAL A 8 10.24 -2.64 15.34
CA VAL A 8 9.00 -2.07 14.79
C VAL A 8 9.27 -0.86 13.89
N GLN A 9 10.12 0.07 14.32
CA GLN A 9 10.44 1.27 13.53
C GLN A 9 11.16 0.95 12.22
N GLN A 10 12.13 0.04 12.24
CA GLN A 10 12.86 -0.37 11.04
C GLN A 10 11.97 -1.17 10.08
N ASN A 11 11.07 -2.00 10.60
CA ASN A 11 10.10 -2.75 9.82
C ASN A 11 9.13 -1.81 9.07
N ILE A 12 8.57 -0.81 9.78
CA ILE A 12 7.67 0.17 9.18
C ILE A 12 8.39 0.98 8.10
N LEU A 13 9.60 1.49 8.39
CA LEU A 13 10.38 2.28 7.42
C LEU A 13 10.78 1.46 6.20
N GLY A 14 11.30 0.25 6.39
CA GLY A 14 11.69 -0.64 5.30
C GLY A 14 10.50 -1.03 4.43
N GLY A 15 9.38 -1.39 5.05
CA GLY A 15 8.13 -1.70 4.35
C GLY A 15 7.59 -0.50 3.55
N ALA A 16 7.59 0.70 4.13
CA ALA A 16 7.15 1.91 3.45
C ALA A 16 8.05 2.29 2.27
N GLN A 17 9.37 2.18 2.42
CA GLN A 17 10.33 2.42 1.35
C GLN A 17 10.17 1.41 0.21
N PHE A 18 9.94 0.14 0.54
CA PHE A 18 9.68 -0.90 -0.45
C PHE A 18 8.36 -0.65 -1.19
N LEU A 19 7.28 -0.33 -0.47
CA LEU A 19 6.01 0.02 -1.13
C LEU A 19 6.16 1.25 -2.04
N GLN A 20 6.93 2.26 -1.63
CA GLN A 20 7.20 3.43 -2.46
C GLN A 20 7.95 3.04 -3.76
N SER A 21 8.93 2.13 -3.69
CA SER A 21 9.66 1.70 -4.89
C SER A 21 8.76 0.92 -5.85
N LEU A 22 7.83 0.11 -5.32
CA LEU A 22 6.82 -0.60 -6.12
C LEU A 22 5.83 0.37 -6.76
N LEU A 23 5.35 1.38 -6.03
CA LEU A 23 4.48 2.41 -6.62
C LEU A 23 5.17 3.14 -7.78
N LYS A 24 6.48 3.40 -7.68
CA LYS A 24 7.26 3.96 -8.81
C LYS A 24 7.36 2.97 -9.97
N LEU A 25 7.64 1.70 -9.69
CA LEU A 25 7.75 0.63 -10.69
C LEU A 25 6.45 0.44 -11.49
N PHE A 26 5.30 0.49 -10.81
CA PHE A 26 3.99 0.29 -11.43
C PHE A 26 3.25 1.60 -11.76
N HIS A 27 3.97 2.70 -11.94
CA HIS A 27 3.42 3.99 -12.37
C HIS A 27 2.24 4.50 -11.53
N GLY A 28 2.29 4.27 -10.21
CA GLY A 28 1.24 4.66 -9.27
C GLY A 28 0.05 3.71 -9.22
N ASN A 29 0.05 2.59 -9.95
CA ASN A 29 -0.98 1.57 -9.84
C ASN A 29 -0.88 0.86 -8.47
N LEU A 30 -1.76 1.27 -7.56
CA LEU A 30 -1.78 0.77 -6.19
C LEU A 30 -2.04 -0.74 -6.12
N THR A 31 -2.97 -1.26 -6.94
CA THR A 31 -3.31 -2.68 -6.95
C THR A 31 -2.10 -3.52 -7.34
N LEU A 32 -1.42 -3.18 -8.45
CA LEU A 32 -0.22 -3.89 -8.89
C LEU A 32 0.93 -3.78 -7.87
N ALA A 33 1.09 -2.61 -7.23
CA ALA A 33 2.10 -2.43 -6.19
C ALA A 33 1.83 -3.31 -4.97
N LEU A 34 0.58 -3.44 -4.52
CA LEU A 34 0.19 -4.30 -3.39
C LEU A 34 0.30 -5.80 -3.73
N GLU A 35 -0.06 -6.19 -4.96
CA GLU A 35 0.13 -7.56 -5.43
C GLU A 35 1.61 -7.92 -5.48
N ALA A 36 2.46 -7.03 -6.01
CA ALA A 36 3.90 -7.20 -6.06
C ALA A 36 4.57 -7.21 -4.69
N TYR A 37 4.02 -6.45 -3.72
CA TYR A 37 4.51 -6.45 -2.35
C TYR A 37 4.43 -7.84 -1.72
N ASN A 38 3.37 -8.59 -2.04
CA ASN A 38 3.14 -9.94 -1.48
C ASN A 38 3.64 -11.07 -2.39
N ALA A 39 3.54 -10.93 -3.71
CA ALA A 39 3.92 -11.96 -4.69
C ALA A 39 5.36 -11.83 -5.21
N GLY A 40 5.99 -10.69 -4.95
CA GLY A 40 7.27 -10.31 -5.53
C GLY A 40 7.12 -9.48 -6.82
N PRO A 41 7.94 -8.43 -7.02
CA PRO A 41 7.83 -7.53 -8.17
C PRO A 41 8.12 -8.20 -9.51
N THR A 42 9.06 -9.16 -9.55
CA THR A 42 9.43 -9.86 -10.79
C THR A 42 8.24 -10.59 -11.42
N ARG A 43 7.43 -11.27 -10.60
CA ARG A 43 6.25 -12.00 -11.06
C ARG A 43 5.19 -11.07 -11.65
N VAL A 44 4.88 -9.99 -10.95
CA VAL A 44 3.82 -9.06 -11.38
C VAL A 44 4.28 -8.26 -12.60
N ALA A 45 5.56 -7.85 -12.63
CA ALA A 45 6.13 -7.13 -13.76
C ALA A 45 6.29 -7.99 -15.03
N SER A 46 6.45 -9.31 -14.90
CA SER A 46 6.48 -10.23 -16.05
C SER A 46 5.10 -10.48 -16.66
N GLY A 47 4.02 -9.97 -16.04
CA GLY A 47 2.65 -10.23 -16.46
C GLY A 47 2.14 -11.63 -16.07
N GLU A 48 2.90 -12.37 -15.26
CA GLU A 48 2.43 -13.64 -14.72
C GLU A 48 1.28 -13.37 -13.71
N PRO A 49 0.18 -14.14 -13.75
CA PRO A 49 -0.91 -13.98 -12.81
C PRO A 49 -0.43 -14.08 -11.35
N PRO A 50 -0.78 -13.11 -10.48
CA PRO A 50 -0.42 -13.17 -9.07
C PRO A 50 -1.14 -14.34 -8.37
N PRO A 51 -0.54 -14.94 -7.32
CA PRO A 51 -1.21 -15.96 -6.53
C PRO A 51 -2.46 -15.39 -5.84
N PRO A 52 -3.49 -16.21 -5.56
CA PRO A 52 -4.73 -15.75 -4.92
C PRO A 52 -4.53 -15.01 -3.58
N SER A 53 -3.47 -15.35 -2.84
CA SER A 53 -3.10 -14.66 -1.60
C SER A 53 -2.67 -13.21 -1.83
N ALA A 54 -1.96 -12.91 -2.92
CA ALA A 54 -1.55 -11.55 -3.27
C ALA A 54 -2.75 -10.70 -3.72
N VAL A 55 -3.64 -11.27 -4.53
CA VAL A 55 -4.90 -10.62 -4.91
C VAL A 55 -5.76 -10.30 -3.68
N THR A 56 -5.88 -11.26 -2.76
CA THR A 56 -6.66 -11.09 -1.52
C THR A 56 -6.03 -10.04 -0.60
N TYR A 57 -4.69 -10.02 -0.54
CA TYR A 57 -3.94 -9.00 0.21
C TYR A 57 -4.23 -7.60 -0.33
N ALA A 58 -4.09 -7.38 -1.65
CA ALA A 58 -4.35 -6.09 -2.28
C ALA A 58 -5.78 -5.59 -2.01
N LYS A 59 -6.79 -6.45 -2.24
CA LYS A 59 -8.21 -6.13 -1.97
C LYS A 59 -8.46 -5.74 -0.52
N THR A 60 -7.85 -6.45 0.42
CA THR A 60 -7.99 -6.18 1.85
C THR A 60 -7.41 -4.82 2.21
N VAL A 61 -6.17 -4.53 1.78
CA VAL A 61 -5.48 -3.27 2.08
C VAL A 61 -6.23 -2.09 1.47
N GLU A 62 -6.65 -2.17 0.20
CA GLU A 62 -7.43 -1.09 -0.41
C GLU A 62 -8.76 -0.85 0.30
N THR A 63 -9.41 -1.90 0.81
CA THR A 63 -10.64 -1.76 1.60
C THR A 63 -10.38 -1.02 2.91
N PHE A 64 -9.24 -1.28 3.57
CA PHE A 64 -8.84 -0.53 4.74
C PHE A 64 -8.52 0.93 4.41
N LEU A 65 -7.85 1.21 3.28
CA LEU A 65 -7.52 2.56 2.84
C LEU A 65 -8.79 3.38 2.57
N ARG A 66 -9.74 2.84 1.79
CA ARG A 66 -11.03 3.50 1.54
C ARG A 66 -11.77 3.82 2.84
N ARG A 67 -11.79 2.90 3.80
CA ARG A 67 -12.39 3.13 5.13
C ARG A 67 -11.64 4.19 5.94
N ALA A 68 -10.32 4.23 5.83
CA ALA A 68 -9.50 5.23 6.51
C ALA A 68 -9.75 6.63 5.94
N GLU A 69 -9.79 6.77 4.62
CA GLU A 69 -10.10 8.03 3.93
C GLU A 69 -11.46 8.59 4.37
N VAL A 70 -12.50 7.75 4.38
CA VAL A 70 -13.84 8.13 4.85
C VAL A 70 -13.79 8.66 6.28
N ARG A 71 -13.08 8.00 7.20
CA ARG A 71 -12.92 8.48 8.59
C ARG A 71 -12.17 9.80 8.69
N THR A 72 -11.17 10.02 7.82
CA THR A 72 -10.40 11.27 7.84
C THR A 72 -11.17 12.46 7.30
N ASP A 73 -12.05 12.23 6.32
CA ASP A 73 -12.90 13.28 5.72
C ASP A 73 -14.11 13.62 6.60
N SER A 74 -14.65 12.63 7.33
CA SER A 74 -15.76 12.81 8.28
C SER A 74 -15.33 13.32 9.66
N SER A 75 -14.06 13.69 9.86
CA SER A 75 -13.60 14.39 11.07
C SER A 75 -14.23 15.79 11.16
N PRO A 76 -14.89 16.16 12.29
CA PRO A 76 -15.47 17.49 12.48
C PRO A 76 -14.49 18.65 12.25
N GLN A 77 -13.19 18.38 12.40
CA GLN A 77 -12.13 19.39 12.30
C GLN A 77 -11.77 19.78 10.86
N LYS A 78 -12.13 18.98 9.83
CA LYS A 78 -11.85 19.32 8.41
C LYS A 78 -12.99 20.04 7.69
N ARG A 79 -14.20 20.01 8.24
CA ARG A 79 -15.40 20.60 7.61
C ARG A 79 -15.42 22.15 7.65
N PHE A 80 -14.46 22.78 8.32
CA PHE A 80 -14.37 24.23 8.51
C PHE A 80 -13.44 24.97 7.52
N LEU A 81 -12.76 24.29 6.59
CA LEU A 81 -11.79 24.93 5.69
C LEU A 81 -12.30 25.27 4.28
N HIS A 82 -13.58 25.06 3.98
CA HIS A 82 -14.18 25.37 2.67
C HIS A 82 -15.34 26.38 2.73
N GLN A 83 -15.46 27.16 3.82
CA GLN A 83 -16.37 28.30 3.91
C GLN A 83 -15.63 29.54 4.42
N LEU A 84 -14.79 30.12 3.58
CA LEU A 84 -14.42 31.54 3.59
C LEU A 84 -14.14 31.98 2.15
#